data_AF-A0A5C5ZJM5-F1
#
_entry.id   AF-A0A5C5ZJM5-F1
#
_cell.length_a   1.000
_cell.length_b   1.000
_cell.length_c   1.000
_cell.angle_alpha   90.00
_cell.angle_beta   90.00
_cell.angle_gamma   90.00
#
_symmetry.space_group_name_H-M   'P 1'
#
loop_
_entity.id
_entity.type
_entity.pdbx_description
1 polymer ?
#
loop_
_entity_poly.entity_id
_entity_poly.type
_entity_poly.pdbx_seq_one_letter_code
_entity_poly.pdbx_strand_id
1 'polypeptide(L)'
;MAPGPKPPRLVQAIAILTAALLGSAVGSTALSEVIVDTATGNVLLRNGSSFDVMIDGYSLDSTSGSLLPGGWTSVADTYDVSGDMSVDDSAEWFELSNSAFSLAEASTTQLSGLLSGFQVVSLGSIWDTVSGEMDLEMTILAGELATPLGVEYRHLAGDYEGDYDVDMDDFDIWVADFGYTNFSSPADGNGDGVVDAADFTVWRDSLAINEQLALSQAASSEEALFGMPAAYLHASPAINVPEPSAVSLLAASSLAALRRRRRN
;
A
#
# COMPACT_ATOMS: atom_id res chain seq x y z
N MET A 1 21.96 31.83 -49.86
CA MET A 1 20.69 31.83 -49.10
C MET A 1 20.64 30.48 -48.40
N ALA A 2 21.13 30.41 -47.16
CA ALA A 2 21.29 29.17 -46.41
C ALA A 2 19.95 28.78 -45.76
N PRO A 3 19.59 27.48 -45.70
CA PRO A 3 18.41 27.05 -44.97
C PRO A 3 18.63 27.26 -43.47
N GLY A 4 17.68 27.92 -42.81
CA GLY A 4 17.72 28.18 -41.37
C GLY A 4 17.72 26.91 -40.52
N PRO A 5 18.11 27.00 -39.24
CA PRO A 5 18.18 25.85 -38.33
C PRO A 5 16.80 25.21 -38.20
N LYS A 6 16.73 23.88 -38.40
CA LYS A 6 15.55 23.09 -38.07
C LYS A 6 15.28 23.22 -36.56
N PRO A 7 14.04 23.48 -36.13
CA PRO A 7 13.71 23.45 -34.71
C PRO A 7 13.97 22.04 -34.14
N PRO A 8 14.37 21.92 -32.85
CA PRO A 8 14.60 20.64 -32.22
C PRO A 8 13.33 19.79 -32.27
N ARG A 9 13.48 18.51 -32.63
CA ARG A 9 12.41 17.51 -32.59
C ARG A 9 12.07 17.20 -31.14
N LEU A 10 11.27 18.06 -30.53
CA LEU A 10 10.79 17.89 -29.16
C LEU A 10 9.30 18.27 -29.08
N VAL A 11 8.49 17.73 -30.00
CA VAL A 11 7.01 17.86 -29.97
C VAL A 11 6.31 16.63 -30.58
N GLN A 12 6.85 15.42 -30.43
CA GLN A 12 6.14 14.19 -30.84
C GLN A 12 6.30 13.07 -29.80
N ALA A 13 5.88 13.37 -28.56
CA ALA A 13 5.57 12.36 -27.54
C ALA A 13 4.45 12.83 -26.59
N ILE A 14 3.51 13.63 -27.09
CA ILE A 14 2.32 14.04 -26.32
C ILE A 14 1.11 13.83 -27.24
N ALA A 15 0.62 12.58 -27.30
CA ALA A 15 -0.74 12.24 -27.71
C ALA A 15 -0.97 10.73 -27.69
N ILE A 16 -0.86 10.04 -26.55
CA ILE A 16 -1.71 8.88 -26.21
C ILE A 16 -1.86 8.86 -24.68
N LEU A 17 -2.80 9.65 -24.16
CA LEU A 17 -3.35 9.42 -22.82
C LEU A 17 -4.84 9.72 -22.91
N THR A 18 -5.58 8.78 -23.48
CA THR A 18 -7.04 8.64 -23.33
C THR A 18 -7.46 7.36 -24.07
N ALA A 19 -8.23 6.55 -23.35
CA ALA A 19 -8.94 5.34 -23.77
C ALA A 19 -8.16 4.01 -23.79
N ALA A 20 -8.27 3.29 -22.67
CA ALA A 20 -8.59 1.86 -22.70
C ALA A 20 -9.59 1.53 -21.58
N LEU A 21 -10.84 1.97 -21.75
CA LEU A 21 -11.98 1.33 -21.10
C LEU A 21 -12.30 0.07 -21.91
N LEU A 22 -11.95 -1.11 -21.40
CA LEU A 22 -12.62 -2.38 -21.68
C LEU A 22 -12.29 -3.32 -20.51
N GLY A 23 -13.34 -3.86 -19.89
CA GLY A 23 -13.29 -4.45 -18.57
C GLY A 23 -12.35 -5.63 -18.41
N SER A 24 -11.82 -5.73 -17.20
CA SER A 24 -11.26 -6.96 -16.66
C SER A 24 -11.86 -7.16 -15.27
N ALA A 25 -13.01 -7.81 -15.21
CA ALA A 25 -13.30 -8.67 -14.07
C ALA A 25 -12.31 -9.84 -14.18
N VAL A 26 -11.18 -9.72 -13.51
CA VAL A 26 -10.26 -10.84 -13.29
C VAL A 26 -10.20 -11.02 -11.79
N GLY A 27 -10.70 -12.17 -11.34
CA GLY A 27 -10.52 -12.60 -9.96
C GLY A 27 -9.04 -12.51 -9.58
N SER A 28 -8.82 -12.03 -8.36
CA SER A 28 -7.53 -11.93 -7.68
C SER A 28 -6.53 -13.04 -8.07
N THR A 29 -5.66 -12.69 -9.01
CA THR A 29 -4.29 -13.19 -9.16
C THR A 29 -3.46 -12.00 -9.69
N ALA A 30 -3.42 -10.91 -8.93
CA ALA A 30 -2.65 -9.73 -9.32
C ALA A 30 -1.16 -10.01 -9.06
N LEU A 31 -0.36 -10.05 -10.13
CA LEU A 31 1.10 -10.21 -10.05
C LEU A 31 1.77 -8.99 -9.39
N SER A 32 1.10 -7.84 -9.39
CA SER A 32 1.50 -6.63 -8.69
C SER A 32 0.25 -5.85 -8.27
N GLU A 33 0.33 -5.14 -7.16
CA GLU A 33 -0.77 -4.39 -6.56
C GLU A 33 -0.27 -3.06 -5.98
N VAL A 34 -1.22 -2.18 -5.72
CA VAL A 34 -1.01 -0.98 -4.91
C VAL A 34 -1.73 -1.15 -3.59
N ILE A 35 -1.03 -0.94 -2.48
CA ILE A 35 -1.61 -0.97 -1.14
C ILE A 35 -1.62 0.45 -0.59
N VAL A 36 -2.79 0.92 -0.20
CA VAL A 36 -2.96 2.20 0.49
C VAL A 36 -3.18 1.92 1.97
N ASP A 37 -2.22 2.32 2.81
CA ASP A 37 -2.40 2.27 4.26
C ASP A 37 -3.27 3.44 4.71
N THR A 38 -4.51 3.14 5.04
CA THR A 38 -5.51 4.09 5.52
C THR A 38 -5.16 4.71 6.87
N ALA A 39 -4.26 4.10 7.65
CA ALA A 39 -3.82 4.64 8.93
C ALA A 39 -2.83 5.81 8.75
N THR A 40 -1.87 5.66 7.82
CA THR A 40 -0.74 6.58 7.66
C THR A 40 -0.79 7.42 6.38
N GLY A 41 -1.64 7.04 5.42
CA GLY A 41 -1.66 7.59 4.07
C GLY A 41 -0.53 7.09 3.18
N ASN A 42 0.29 6.14 3.66
CA ASN A 42 1.38 5.58 2.86
C ASN A 42 0.81 4.75 1.71
N VAL A 43 1.38 4.93 0.51
CA VAL A 43 1.03 4.14 -0.67
C VAL A 43 2.21 3.28 -1.06
N LEU A 44 1.97 1.99 -1.25
CA LEU A 44 2.97 1.00 -1.55
C LEU A 44 2.71 0.41 -2.93
N LEU A 45 3.74 0.28 -3.76
CA LEU A 45 3.72 -0.50 -4.98
C LEU A 45 4.41 -1.84 -4.71
N ARG A 46 3.65 -2.93 -4.80
CA ARG A 46 4.12 -4.28 -4.47
C ARG A 46 4.11 -5.19 -5.69
N ASN A 47 5.23 -5.87 -5.93
CA ASN A 47 5.23 -7.06 -6.79
C ASN A 47 4.82 -8.27 -5.93
N GLY A 48 3.60 -8.75 -6.08
CA GLY A 48 3.08 -9.91 -5.34
C GLY A 48 3.59 -11.26 -5.86
N SER A 49 4.43 -11.28 -6.91
CA SER A 49 4.91 -12.50 -7.55
C SER A 49 6.37 -12.80 -7.20
N SER A 50 6.79 -14.04 -7.42
CA SER A 50 8.21 -14.45 -7.31
C SER A 50 9.04 -14.13 -8.55
N PHE A 51 8.44 -13.51 -9.57
CA PHE A 51 9.11 -13.15 -10.81
C PHE A 51 9.31 -11.65 -10.84
N ASP A 52 10.38 -11.23 -11.52
CA ASP A 52 10.62 -9.82 -11.69
C ASP A 52 9.61 -9.22 -12.68
N VAL A 53 9.11 -8.02 -12.35
CA VAL A 53 8.15 -7.27 -13.14
C VAL A 53 8.86 -6.05 -13.72
N MET A 54 8.88 -5.95 -15.05
CA MET A 54 9.43 -4.78 -15.73
C MET A 54 8.55 -3.56 -15.46
N ILE A 55 9.19 -2.44 -15.17
CA ILE A 55 8.52 -1.15 -15.03
C ILE A 55 9.39 -0.03 -15.60
N ASP A 56 8.80 0.79 -16.45
CA ASP A 56 9.44 1.97 -17.05
C ASP A 56 8.75 3.27 -16.60
N GLY A 57 7.68 3.18 -15.82
CA GLY A 57 6.93 4.32 -15.32
C GLY A 57 5.63 3.92 -14.67
N TYR A 58 4.98 4.88 -14.04
CA TYR A 58 3.60 4.72 -13.56
C TYR A 58 2.85 6.06 -13.56
N SER A 59 1.53 5.97 -13.54
CA SER A 59 0.63 7.06 -13.13
C SER A 59 -0.26 6.59 -11.99
N LEU A 60 -0.37 7.41 -10.96
CA LEU A 60 -1.30 7.29 -9.86
C LEU A 60 -2.24 8.49 -9.91
N ASP A 61 -3.51 8.24 -10.19
CA ASP A 61 -4.51 9.25 -10.47
C ASP A 61 -5.61 9.23 -9.38
N SER A 62 -6.17 10.40 -9.06
CA SER A 62 -7.34 10.58 -8.18
C SER A 62 -8.35 11.50 -8.85
N THR A 63 -9.61 11.10 -8.87
CA THR A 63 -10.71 11.93 -9.40
C THR A 63 -11.16 13.03 -8.45
N SER A 64 -11.01 12.79 -7.14
CA SER A 64 -11.42 13.64 -6.04
C SER A 64 -10.33 14.64 -5.62
N GLY A 65 -9.10 14.39 -6.04
CA GLY A 65 -7.94 15.20 -5.65
C GLY A 65 -7.36 14.77 -4.31
N SER A 66 -7.40 13.47 -3.99
CA SER A 66 -7.00 12.89 -2.70
C SER A 66 -5.50 12.67 -2.56
N LEU A 67 -4.67 13.08 -3.53
CA LEU A 67 -3.22 12.93 -3.46
C LEU A 67 -2.55 14.13 -2.76
N LEU A 68 -1.48 13.85 -2.03
CA LEU A 68 -0.64 14.80 -1.32
C LEU A 68 0.76 14.89 -1.97
N PRO A 69 0.94 15.71 -3.02
CA PRO A 69 2.23 15.97 -3.68
C PRO A 69 3.46 16.09 -2.78
N GLY A 70 3.31 16.76 -1.63
CA GLY A 70 4.42 17.01 -0.71
C GLY A 70 4.93 15.78 0.06
N GLY A 71 4.17 14.68 0.04
CA GLY A 71 4.56 13.40 0.65
C GLY A 71 5.12 12.38 -0.33
N TRP A 72 5.23 12.73 -1.62
CA TRP A 72 5.59 11.79 -2.67
C TRP A 72 7.07 11.43 -2.62
N THR A 73 7.33 10.12 -2.52
CA THR A 73 8.65 9.49 -2.61
C THR A 73 8.75 8.87 -4.00
N SER A 74 9.20 9.66 -4.97
CA SER A 74 9.30 9.24 -6.38
C SER A 74 10.50 8.30 -6.59
N VAL A 75 10.38 7.43 -7.59
CA VAL A 75 11.47 6.59 -8.11
C VAL A 75 12.59 7.48 -8.64
N ALA A 76 12.26 8.57 -9.33
CA ALA A 76 13.22 9.56 -9.85
C ALA A 76 14.14 10.16 -8.78
N ASP A 77 13.65 10.34 -7.55
CA ASP A 77 14.46 10.91 -6.46
C ASP A 77 15.07 9.83 -5.54
N THR A 78 14.47 8.64 -5.47
CA THR A 78 14.73 7.68 -4.39
C THR A 78 15.23 6.32 -4.86
N TYR A 79 14.73 5.79 -5.97
CA TYR A 79 14.86 4.37 -6.32
C TYR A 79 15.55 4.10 -7.66
N ASP A 80 15.89 5.14 -8.41
CA ASP A 80 16.66 5.04 -9.66
C ASP A 80 18.16 5.30 -9.45
N VAL A 81 18.88 5.60 -10.55
CA VAL A 81 20.31 5.95 -10.56
C VAL A 81 20.68 7.16 -9.72
N SER A 82 19.72 8.04 -9.40
CA SER A 82 19.89 9.20 -8.53
C SER A 82 19.74 8.85 -7.05
N GLY A 83 19.11 7.71 -6.75
CA GLY A 83 18.81 7.22 -5.41
C GLY A 83 19.53 5.91 -5.07
N ASP A 84 18.78 4.96 -4.52
CA ASP A 84 19.28 3.67 -4.03
C ASP A 84 19.38 2.57 -5.10
N MET A 85 18.95 2.87 -6.33
CA MET A 85 19.01 1.99 -7.50
C MET A 85 18.19 0.70 -7.37
N SER A 86 17.26 0.63 -6.42
CA SER A 86 16.46 -0.58 -6.17
C SER A 86 15.37 -0.85 -7.21
N VAL A 87 14.97 0.15 -7.99
CA VAL A 87 14.00 0.01 -9.09
C VAL A 87 14.68 0.13 -10.44
N ASP A 88 15.65 1.02 -10.61
CA ASP A 88 16.40 1.14 -11.87
C ASP A 88 17.85 1.56 -11.60
N ASP A 89 18.79 0.67 -11.91
CA ASP A 89 20.22 0.93 -11.73
C ASP A 89 20.91 1.50 -12.98
N SER A 90 20.13 1.75 -14.04
CA SER A 90 20.67 1.94 -15.39
C SER A 90 20.16 3.20 -16.10
N ALA A 91 18.97 3.68 -15.75
CA ALA A 91 18.35 4.85 -16.37
C ALA A 91 17.83 5.86 -15.35
N GLU A 92 17.87 7.13 -15.75
CA GLU A 92 17.22 8.22 -15.02
C GLU A 92 15.71 8.22 -15.29
N TRP A 93 14.97 8.42 -14.21
CA TRP A 93 13.53 8.62 -14.19
C TRP A 93 13.18 10.11 -14.07
N PHE A 94 11.99 10.48 -14.54
CA PHE A 94 11.53 11.86 -14.54
C PHE A 94 10.09 11.96 -14.06
N GLU A 95 9.83 12.89 -13.15
CA GLU A 95 8.47 13.29 -12.76
C GLU A 95 7.74 13.94 -13.94
N LEU A 96 6.64 13.33 -14.36
CA LEU A 96 5.77 13.78 -15.45
C LEU A 96 4.59 14.61 -14.93
N SER A 97 4.10 14.29 -13.73
CA SER A 97 3.04 15.04 -13.06
C SER A 97 3.21 15.00 -11.54
N ASN A 98 2.86 16.11 -10.88
CA ASN A 98 2.96 16.26 -9.44
C ASN A 98 1.84 17.17 -8.92
N SER A 99 0.65 16.60 -8.71
CA SER A 99 -0.56 17.33 -8.33
C SER A 99 -1.47 16.48 -7.45
N ALA A 100 -2.47 17.11 -6.81
CA ALA A 100 -3.45 16.38 -6.00
C ALA A 100 -4.31 15.38 -6.81
N PHE A 101 -4.32 15.48 -8.15
CA PHE A 101 -5.11 14.62 -9.03
C PHE A 101 -4.29 13.56 -9.76
N SER A 102 -2.96 13.73 -9.81
CA SER A 102 -2.08 12.84 -10.58
C SER A 102 -0.65 13.01 -10.11
N LEU A 103 -0.01 11.88 -9.81
CA LEU A 103 1.42 11.70 -9.59
C LEU A 103 1.91 10.68 -10.61
N ALA A 104 2.84 11.07 -11.47
CA ALA A 104 3.30 10.20 -12.53
C ALA A 104 4.77 10.42 -12.82
N GLU A 105 5.47 9.35 -13.14
CA GLU A 105 6.88 9.38 -13.53
C GLU A 105 7.21 8.27 -14.53
N ALA A 106 8.29 8.45 -15.27
CA ALA A 106 8.79 7.44 -16.20
C ALA A 106 10.28 7.59 -16.49
N SER A 107 10.91 6.46 -16.81
CA SER A 107 12.22 6.36 -17.44
C SER A 107 12.16 6.81 -18.90
N THR A 108 13.28 7.36 -19.37
CA THR A 108 13.47 7.62 -20.82
C THR A 108 13.98 6.40 -21.58
N THR A 109 14.35 5.34 -20.87
CA THR A 109 14.81 4.07 -21.43
C THR A 109 13.71 3.04 -21.22
N GLN A 110 13.31 2.38 -22.30
CA GLN A 110 12.34 1.28 -22.21
C GLN A 110 13.02 0.01 -21.71
N LEU A 111 12.25 -0.76 -20.95
CA LEU A 111 12.63 -2.03 -20.36
C LEU A 111 13.90 -1.92 -19.51
N SER A 112 14.02 -0.85 -18.72
CA SER A 112 15.17 -0.61 -17.84
C SER A 112 14.88 -0.89 -16.37
N GLY A 113 13.72 -0.46 -15.87
CA GLY A 113 13.36 -0.64 -14.47
C GLY A 113 12.77 -2.01 -14.18
N LEU A 114 12.96 -2.46 -12.95
CA LEU A 114 12.59 -3.78 -12.47
C LEU A 114 12.07 -3.70 -11.03
N LEU A 115 10.86 -4.19 -10.81
CA LEU A 115 10.40 -4.59 -9.49
C LEU A 115 10.74 -6.06 -9.31
N SER A 116 11.74 -6.34 -8.48
CA SER A 116 12.14 -7.71 -8.13
C SER A 116 10.97 -8.48 -7.52
N GLY A 117 10.99 -9.81 -7.62
CA GLY A 117 9.97 -10.65 -6.98
C GLY A 117 9.79 -10.31 -5.49
N PHE A 118 8.54 -10.12 -5.06
CA PHE A 118 8.16 -9.70 -3.70
C PHE A 118 8.68 -8.34 -3.23
N GLN A 119 9.26 -7.53 -4.12
CA GLN A 119 9.68 -6.18 -3.78
C GLN A 119 8.47 -5.30 -3.47
N VAL A 120 8.62 -4.47 -2.43
CA VAL A 120 7.68 -3.42 -2.06
C VAL A 120 8.42 -2.10 -2.10
N VAL A 121 7.85 -1.13 -2.82
CA VAL A 121 8.36 0.24 -2.95
C VAL A 121 7.36 1.18 -2.31
N SER A 122 7.84 2.04 -1.42
CA SER A 122 7.01 3.05 -0.77
C SER A 122 6.97 4.31 -1.60
N LEU A 123 5.78 4.73 -2.04
CA LEU A 123 5.57 6.01 -2.72
C LEU A 123 5.34 7.17 -1.75
N GLY A 124 5.37 6.88 -0.45
CA GLY A 124 5.27 7.85 0.64
C GLY A 124 3.83 8.09 1.10
N SER A 125 3.68 8.94 2.12
CA SER A 125 2.38 9.35 2.68
C SER A 125 1.66 10.32 1.74
N ILE A 126 1.17 9.79 0.62
CA ILE A 126 0.58 10.54 -0.49
C ILE A 126 -0.94 10.46 -0.56
N TRP A 127 -1.59 9.60 0.23
CA TRP A 127 -3.05 9.55 0.27
C TRP A 127 -3.60 10.40 1.42
N ASP A 128 -4.55 11.29 1.12
CA ASP A 128 -5.17 12.17 2.10
C ASP A 128 -6.16 11.41 3.01
N THR A 129 -5.64 10.97 4.15
CA THR A 129 -6.39 10.29 5.21
C THR A 129 -7.53 11.12 5.80
N VAL A 130 -7.50 12.45 5.63
CA VAL A 130 -8.56 13.34 6.10
C VAL A 130 -9.75 13.32 5.15
N SER A 131 -9.50 13.31 3.84
CA SER A 131 -10.54 13.16 2.83
C SER A 131 -11.18 11.77 2.90
N GLY A 132 -10.35 10.73 3.05
CA GLY A 132 -10.80 9.33 3.07
C GLY A 132 -11.33 8.84 1.72
N GLU A 133 -11.10 9.57 0.62
CA GLU A 133 -11.64 9.23 -0.70
C GLU A 133 -10.88 8.03 -1.30
N MET A 134 -11.59 6.92 -1.49
CA MET A 134 -11.05 5.66 -2.00
C MET A 134 -11.18 5.58 -3.52
N ASP A 135 -10.49 6.48 -4.24
CA ASP A 135 -10.66 6.70 -5.67
C ASP A 135 -9.36 6.68 -6.48
N LEU A 136 -8.27 6.20 -5.88
CA LEU A 136 -7.00 6.05 -6.56
C LEU A 136 -7.06 4.98 -7.66
N GLU A 137 -6.48 5.31 -8.81
CA GLU A 137 -6.24 4.41 -9.93
C GLU A 137 -4.76 4.40 -10.28
N MET A 138 -4.15 3.22 -10.40
CA MET A 138 -2.74 3.07 -10.77
C MET A 138 -2.61 2.39 -12.12
N THR A 139 -1.73 2.92 -12.97
CA THR A 139 -1.26 2.27 -14.20
C THR A 139 0.25 2.21 -14.20
N ILE A 140 0.82 1.04 -14.46
CA ILE A 140 2.27 0.88 -14.71
C ILE A 140 2.56 0.78 -16.20
N LEU A 141 3.73 1.24 -16.61
CA LEU A 141 4.23 1.18 -17.98
C LEU A 141 5.38 0.17 -18.07
N ALA A 142 5.41 -0.65 -19.12
CA ALA A 142 6.51 -1.55 -19.44
C ALA A 142 6.69 -1.61 -20.97
N GLY A 143 7.67 -0.89 -21.49
CA GLY A 143 7.85 -0.60 -22.91
C GLY A 143 6.66 0.17 -23.46
N GLU A 144 5.90 -0.47 -24.34
CA GLU A 144 4.69 0.08 -24.96
C GLU A 144 3.40 -0.42 -24.28
N LEU A 145 3.51 -1.27 -23.25
CA LEU A 145 2.36 -1.78 -22.51
C LEU A 145 2.05 -0.89 -21.32
N ALA A 146 0.77 -0.55 -21.17
CA ALA A 146 0.21 0.09 -19.98
C ALA A 146 -0.71 -0.92 -19.30
N THR A 147 -0.46 -1.20 -18.02
CA THR A 147 -1.22 -2.19 -17.25
C THR A 147 -1.83 -1.54 -16.02
N PRO A 148 -3.16 -1.50 -15.88
CA PRO A 148 -3.79 -1.05 -14.65
C PRO A 148 -3.49 -2.05 -13.53
N LEU A 149 -3.20 -1.54 -12.33
CA LEU A 149 -3.05 -2.35 -11.13
C LEU A 149 -4.27 -2.22 -10.23
N GLY A 150 -4.56 -3.28 -9.49
CA GLY A 150 -5.54 -3.21 -8.40
C GLY A 150 -5.01 -2.31 -7.29
N VAL A 151 -5.86 -1.42 -6.78
CA VAL A 151 -5.58 -0.62 -5.60
C VAL A 151 -6.40 -1.19 -4.44
N GLU A 152 -5.72 -1.59 -3.39
CA GLU A 152 -6.33 -2.12 -2.17
C GLU A 152 -6.09 -1.18 -1.00
N TYR A 153 -7.17 -0.77 -0.35
CA TYR A 153 -7.10 0.02 0.87
C TYR A 153 -7.09 -0.92 2.07
N ARG A 154 -6.04 -0.84 2.87
CA ARG A 154 -5.82 -1.64 4.08
C ARG A 154 -5.51 -0.72 5.26
N HIS A 155 -5.74 -1.18 6.46
CA HIS A 155 -5.40 -0.52 7.71
C HIS A 155 -4.30 -1.34 8.37
N LEU A 156 -3.06 -0.85 8.32
CA LEU A 156 -1.87 -1.65 8.66
C LEU A 156 -1.34 -1.39 10.08
N ALA A 157 -2.10 -0.70 10.94
CA ALA A 157 -1.66 -0.43 12.31
C ALA A 157 -1.46 -1.71 13.15
N GLY A 158 -2.04 -2.82 12.73
CA GLY A 158 -1.93 -4.14 13.36
C GLY A 158 -1.01 -5.12 12.65
N ASP A 159 -0.28 -4.70 11.61
CA ASP A 159 0.66 -5.52 10.82
C ASP A 159 1.99 -5.64 11.58
N TYR A 160 2.13 -6.68 12.40
CA TYR A 160 3.23 -6.91 13.32
C TYR A 160 4.35 -7.78 12.71
N GLU A 161 4.09 -8.57 11.67
CA GLU A 161 5.13 -9.25 10.89
C GLU A 161 5.70 -8.36 9.78
N GLY A 162 4.99 -7.31 9.38
CA GLY A 162 5.40 -6.36 8.34
C GLY A 162 5.27 -6.94 6.94
N ASP A 163 4.25 -7.78 6.70
CA ASP A 163 4.00 -8.40 5.39
C ASP A 163 2.87 -7.72 4.59
N TYR A 164 2.38 -6.59 5.11
CA TYR A 164 1.40 -5.69 4.52
C TYR A 164 -0.03 -6.25 4.46
N ASP A 165 -0.35 -7.20 5.34
CA ASP A 165 -1.71 -7.53 5.70
C ASP A 165 -1.90 -7.52 7.23
N VAL A 166 -3.15 -7.74 7.68
CA VAL A 166 -3.44 -7.86 9.11
C VAL A 166 -4.31 -9.09 9.30
N ASP A 167 -3.75 -10.15 9.85
CA ASP A 167 -4.40 -11.43 10.02
C ASP A 167 -4.04 -12.13 11.36
N MET A 168 -4.04 -13.47 11.40
CA MET A 168 -3.76 -14.23 12.62
C MET A 168 -2.26 -14.40 12.90
N ASP A 169 -1.41 -14.28 11.88
CA ASP A 169 0.03 -14.38 12.05
C ASP A 169 0.53 -13.18 12.91
N ASP A 170 -0.04 -11.98 12.73
CA ASP A 170 0.20 -10.82 13.62
C ASP A 170 -0.23 -11.07 15.06
N PHE A 171 -1.35 -11.76 15.24
CA PHE A 171 -1.82 -12.11 16.57
C PHE A 171 -0.82 -13.03 17.26
N ASP A 172 -0.23 -13.97 16.52
CA ASP A 172 0.81 -14.86 17.05
C ASP A 172 2.09 -14.08 17.40
N ILE A 173 2.44 -13.02 16.65
CA ILE A 173 3.52 -12.08 17.03
C ILE A 173 3.19 -11.37 18.35
N TRP A 174 1.97 -10.84 18.50
CA TRP A 174 1.54 -10.20 19.76
C TRP A 174 1.55 -11.16 20.95
N VAL A 175 1.09 -12.40 20.77
CA VAL A 175 1.14 -13.43 21.81
C VAL A 175 2.57 -13.73 22.22
N ALA A 176 3.49 -13.86 21.25
CA ALA A 176 4.90 -14.15 21.51
C ALA A 176 5.58 -13.02 22.30
N ASP A 177 5.22 -11.77 22.00
CA ASP A 177 5.82 -10.58 22.58
C ASP A 177 5.07 -10.03 23.81
N PHE A 178 4.00 -10.69 24.28
CA PHE A 178 3.21 -10.20 25.40
C PHE A 178 4.04 -9.97 26.68
N GLY A 179 3.99 -8.73 27.19
CA GLY A 179 4.72 -8.28 28.36
C GLY A 179 6.17 -7.85 28.09
N TYR A 180 6.64 -7.89 26.84
CA TYR A 180 7.92 -7.31 26.47
C TYR A 180 7.90 -5.80 26.66
N THR A 181 8.98 -5.26 27.21
CA THR A 181 9.15 -3.81 27.41
C THR A 181 10.31 -3.33 26.56
N ASN A 182 10.03 -3.06 25.29
CA ASN A 182 10.99 -2.55 24.32
C ASN A 182 10.23 -1.81 23.22
N PHE A 183 10.57 -0.55 22.97
CA PHE A 183 10.01 0.29 21.89
C PHE A 183 10.26 -0.26 20.47
N SER A 184 11.00 -1.36 20.33
CA SER A 184 11.31 -1.98 19.03
C SER A 184 10.55 -3.28 18.79
N SER A 185 9.66 -3.70 19.69
CA SER A 185 8.76 -4.81 19.35
C SER A 185 7.74 -4.30 18.33
N PRO A 186 7.55 -5.00 17.20
CA PRO A 186 6.51 -4.62 16.24
C PRO A 186 5.10 -4.80 16.84
N ALA A 187 4.95 -5.66 17.85
CA ALA A 187 3.69 -5.84 18.58
C ALA A 187 3.37 -4.70 19.57
N ASP A 188 4.22 -3.68 19.72
CA ASP A 188 3.93 -2.44 20.47
C ASP A 188 3.10 -1.50 19.58
N GLY A 189 1.90 -1.96 19.19
CA GLY A 189 1.05 -1.28 18.22
C GLY A 189 0.57 0.11 18.67
N ASN A 190 0.56 0.40 19.98
CA ASN A 190 0.25 1.73 20.49
C ASN A 190 1.49 2.62 20.70
N GLY A 191 2.69 2.05 20.62
CA GLY A 191 3.98 2.74 20.74
C GLY A 191 4.33 3.25 22.14
N ASP A 192 3.76 2.66 23.20
CA ASP A 192 4.01 3.09 24.59
C ASP A 192 5.23 2.41 25.24
N GLY A 193 5.87 1.49 24.53
CA GLY A 193 7.07 0.77 24.92
C GLY A 193 6.78 -0.51 25.70
N VAL A 194 5.53 -0.95 25.80
CA VAL A 194 5.10 -2.18 26.48
C VAL A 194 4.05 -2.90 25.66
N VAL A 195 4.36 -4.14 25.26
CA VAL A 195 3.37 -4.99 24.60
C VAL A 195 2.39 -5.53 25.65
N ASP A 196 1.16 -5.04 25.63
CA ASP A 196 0.10 -5.47 26.54
C ASP A 196 -1.28 -5.56 25.87
N ALA A 197 -2.34 -5.54 26.68
CA ALA A 197 -3.71 -5.67 26.18
C ALA A 197 -4.17 -4.46 25.35
N ALA A 198 -3.50 -3.32 25.45
CA ALA A 198 -3.77 -2.16 24.60
C ALA A 198 -3.34 -2.44 23.14
N ASP A 199 -2.22 -3.11 22.92
CA ASP A 199 -1.76 -3.44 21.56
C ASP A 199 -2.65 -4.48 20.88
N PHE A 200 -3.17 -5.44 21.65
CA PHE A 200 -4.21 -6.34 21.15
C PHE A 200 -5.41 -5.59 20.58
N THR A 201 -5.79 -4.46 21.20
CA THR A 201 -6.90 -3.66 20.67
C THR A 201 -6.54 -2.96 19.37
N VAL A 202 -5.28 -2.60 19.15
CA VAL A 202 -4.80 -2.06 17.86
C VAL A 202 -4.94 -3.11 16.77
N TRP A 203 -4.40 -4.31 16.96
CA TRP A 203 -4.55 -5.42 16.01
C TRP A 203 -6.02 -5.75 15.73
N ARG A 204 -6.83 -5.97 16.77
CA ARG A 204 -8.24 -6.36 16.63
C ARG A 204 -9.05 -5.30 15.88
N ASP A 205 -8.85 -4.03 16.20
CA ASP A 205 -9.59 -2.94 15.57
C ASP A 205 -9.13 -2.78 14.10
N SER A 206 -7.84 -3.00 13.81
CA SER A 206 -7.30 -3.03 12.44
C SER A 206 -7.92 -4.12 11.59
N LEU A 207 -8.02 -5.33 12.14
CA LEU A 207 -8.67 -6.47 11.49
C LEU A 207 -10.14 -6.16 11.14
N ALA A 208 -10.90 -5.58 12.07
CA ALA A 208 -12.29 -5.19 11.85
C ALA A 208 -12.45 -4.07 10.81
N ILE A 209 -11.52 -3.11 10.78
CA ILE A 209 -11.49 -2.05 9.76
C ILE A 209 -11.22 -2.68 8.38
N ASN A 210 -10.27 -3.62 8.27
CA ASN A 210 -9.97 -4.30 7.01
C ASN A 210 -11.16 -5.09 6.47
N GLU A 211 -11.91 -5.78 7.33
CA GLU A 211 -13.17 -6.43 6.92
C GLU A 211 -14.17 -5.40 6.34
N GLN A 212 -14.31 -4.23 6.97
CA GLN A 212 -15.19 -3.17 6.48
C GLN A 212 -14.70 -2.55 5.16
N LEU A 213 -13.39 -2.34 5.00
CA LEU A 213 -12.78 -1.81 3.77
C LEU A 213 -12.94 -2.79 2.60
N ALA A 214 -12.78 -4.10 2.84
CA ALA A 214 -13.02 -5.11 1.81
C ALA A 214 -14.48 -5.10 1.33
N LEU A 215 -15.44 -4.94 2.26
CA LEU A 215 -16.86 -4.84 1.93
C LEU A 215 -17.21 -3.57 1.14
N SER A 216 -16.62 -2.41 1.47
CA SER A 216 -16.87 -1.16 0.74
C SER A 216 -16.32 -1.22 -0.68
N GLN A 217 -15.12 -1.77 -0.86
CA GLN A 217 -14.47 -1.96 -2.17
C GLN A 217 -15.23 -2.97 -3.05
N ALA A 218 -15.72 -4.07 -2.46
CA ALA A 218 -16.55 -5.01 -3.21
C ALA A 218 -17.88 -4.37 -3.68
N ALA A 219 -18.46 -3.48 -2.87
CA ALA A 219 -19.72 -2.80 -3.20
C ALA A 219 -19.57 -1.70 -4.27
N SER A 220 -18.38 -1.12 -4.44
CA SER A 220 -18.10 -0.11 -5.48
C SER A 220 -17.74 -0.73 -6.84
N SER A 221 -17.42 -2.03 -6.88
CA SER A 221 -17.15 -2.74 -8.14
C SER A 221 -18.40 -2.82 -9.05
N GLU A 222 -18.21 -2.73 -10.37
CA GLU A 222 -19.31 -2.84 -11.35
C GLU A 222 -20.11 -4.16 -11.23
N GLU A 223 -19.57 -5.19 -10.57
CA GLU A 223 -20.28 -6.44 -10.32
C GLU A 223 -21.46 -6.29 -9.35
N ALA A 224 -21.42 -5.31 -8.44
CA ALA A 224 -22.56 -4.97 -7.58
C ALA A 224 -23.78 -4.46 -8.38
N LEU A 225 -23.54 -3.89 -9.57
CA LEU A 225 -24.58 -3.33 -10.44
C LEU A 225 -25.43 -4.42 -11.14
N PHE A 226 -24.91 -5.65 -11.26
CA PHE A 226 -25.64 -6.78 -11.89
C PHE A 226 -26.56 -7.54 -10.92
N GLY A 227 -26.77 -7.02 -9.70
CA GLY A 227 -27.74 -7.55 -8.75
C GLY A 227 -27.31 -8.85 -8.05
N MET A 228 -26.05 -9.24 -8.16
CA MET A 228 -25.46 -10.23 -7.26
C MET A 228 -25.15 -9.52 -5.95
N PRO A 229 -25.67 -9.99 -4.79
CA PRO A 229 -25.27 -9.40 -3.52
C PRO A 229 -23.76 -9.63 -3.31
N ALA A 230 -23.04 -8.56 -2.95
CA ALA A 230 -21.60 -8.59 -2.61
C ALA A 230 -21.23 -9.72 -1.62
N ALA A 231 -22.22 -10.21 -0.87
CA ALA A 231 -22.13 -11.33 0.06
C ALA A 231 -21.78 -12.70 -0.55
N TYR A 232 -21.83 -12.89 -1.89
CA TYR A 232 -21.49 -14.18 -2.51
C TYR A 232 -20.04 -14.32 -2.99
N LEU A 233 -19.27 -13.23 -3.09
CA LEU A 233 -17.90 -13.28 -3.62
C LEU A 233 -16.82 -13.37 -2.55
N HIS A 234 -17.11 -12.95 -1.31
CA HIS A 234 -16.15 -12.99 -0.20
C HIS A 234 -16.85 -13.45 1.09
N ALA A 235 -17.26 -14.72 1.12
CA ALA A 235 -17.42 -15.37 2.42
C ALA A 235 -16.02 -15.66 2.97
N SER A 236 -15.26 -14.61 3.33
CA SER A 236 -14.18 -14.80 4.28
C SER A 236 -14.84 -15.40 5.52
N PRO A 237 -14.37 -16.55 6.03
CA PRO A 237 -14.85 -17.02 7.32
C PRO A 237 -14.63 -15.86 8.28
N ALA A 238 -15.66 -15.47 9.05
CA ALA A 238 -15.49 -14.51 10.12
C ALA A 238 -14.26 -14.94 10.91
N ILE A 239 -13.19 -14.15 10.87
CA ILE A 239 -11.96 -14.51 11.57
C ILE A 239 -12.38 -14.55 13.03
N ASN A 240 -12.26 -15.74 13.62
CA ASN A 240 -12.75 -15.97 14.96
C ASN A 240 -11.79 -15.29 15.92
N VAL A 241 -11.99 -13.98 16.14
CA VAL A 241 -11.17 -13.13 16.98
C VAL A 241 -10.99 -13.83 18.33
N PRO A 242 -9.78 -14.29 18.66
CA PRO A 242 -9.55 -14.98 19.91
C PRO A 242 -9.85 -14.01 21.06
N GLU A 243 -10.69 -14.44 22.02
CA GLU A 243 -10.68 -13.74 23.30
C GLU A 243 -9.29 -13.98 23.91
N PRO A 244 -8.54 -12.94 24.32
CA PRO A 244 -7.27 -13.14 25.01
C PRO A 244 -7.59 -13.96 26.25
N SER A 245 -7.15 -15.21 26.26
CA SER A 245 -7.57 -16.16 27.28
C SER A 245 -7.37 -15.53 28.66
N ALA A 246 -8.36 -15.66 29.55
CA ALA A 246 -8.39 -14.95 30.84
C ALA A 246 -7.10 -15.11 31.68
N VAL A 247 -6.26 -16.11 31.36
CA VAL A 247 -4.91 -16.33 31.89
C VAL A 247 -3.93 -15.21 31.50
N SER A 248 -3.94 -14.70 30.27
CA SER A 248 -3.09 -13.57 29.83
C SER A 248 -3.49 -12.27 30.54
N LEU A 249 -4.80 -12.02 30.66
CA LEU A 249 -5.34 -10.87 31.42
C LEU A 249 -5.11 -10.98 32.94
N LEU A 250 -5.17 -12.19 33.51
CA LEU A 250 -4.86 -12.44 34.92
C LEU A 250 -3.36 -12.33 35.21
N ALA A 251 -2.49 -12.79 34.30
CA ALA A 251 -1.05 -12.58 34.41
C ALA A 251 -0.70 -11.09 34.33
N ALA A 252 -1.34 -10.33 33.43
CA ALA A 252 -1.19 -8.88 33.26
C ALA A 252 -1.57 -8.10 34.53
N SER A 253 -2.72 -8.39 35.12
CA SER A 253 -3.17 -7.75 36.37
C SER A 253 -2.28 -8.13 37.57
N SER A 254 -1.78 -9.36 37.62
CA SER A 254 -0.87 -9.84 38.68
C SER A 254 0.51 -9.18 38.62
N LEU A 255 1.10 -9.06 37.42
CA LEU A 255 2.41 -8.44 37.21
C LEU A 255 2.38 -6.91 37.42
N ALA A 256 1.31 -6.24 36.97
CA ALA A 256 1.08 -4.82 37.25
C ALA A 256 0.91 -4.54 38.75
N ALA A 257 0.16 -5.38 39.48
CA ALA A 257 -0.01 -5.27 40.93
C ALA A 257 1.29 -5.51 41.71
N LEU A 258 2.11 -6.47 41.29
CA LEU A 258 3.41 -6.77 41.90
C LEU A 258 4.43 -5.65 41.69
N ARG A 259 4.42 -4.97 40.53
CA ARG A 259 5.31 -3.82 40.24
C ARG A 259 4.91 -2.57 41.03
N ARG A 260 3.62 -2.28 41.20
CA ARG A 260 3.14 -1.13 42.00
C ARG A 260 3.51 -1.25 43.48
N ARG A 261 3.62 -2.48 43.99
CA ARG A 261 4.00 -2.77 45.39
C ARG A 261 5.50 -2.67 45.67
N ARG A 262 6.35 -2.67 44.64
CA ARG A 262 7.82 -2.49 44.76
C ARG A 262 8.27 -1.04 44.64
N ARG A 263 7.38 -0.12 44.24
CA ARG A 263 7.65 1.32 44.10
C ARG A 263 7.16 2.17 45.29
N ASN A 264 6.55 1.54 46.30
CA ASN A 264 6.21 2.13 47.61
C ASN A 264 7.09 1.52 48.69
#